data_AF-A0A946VES9-F1
#
_entry.id   AF-A0A946VES9-F1
#
_cell.length_a   1.000
_cell.length_b   1.000
_cell.length_c   1.000
_cell.angle_alpha   90.00
_cell.angle_beta   90.00
_cell.angle_gamma   90.00
#
_symmetry.space_group_name_H-M   'P 1'
#
loop_
_entity.id
_entity.type
_entity.pdbx_description
1 polymer ?
#
loop_
_entity_poly.entity_id
_entity_poly.type
_entity_poly.pdbx_seq_one_letter_code
_entity_poly.pdbx_strand_id
1 'polypeptide(L)'
;MQKPNISTAIPKQRYKFGAYTIVVLEEIESETEVEYVYLLAGIKDGHNEPEIYITCEKAPPDSSENGSHIIRVFAKQMDEQESGAVINQSNSWQDREAFISYGLSGFKQMLGLDDEEPYLIAQ
;
A
#
# COMPACT_ATOMS: atom_id res chain seq x y z
N MET A 1 -15.01 -2.89 -5.32
CA MET A 1 -13.73 -3.10 -4.60
C MET A 1 -13.73 -2.22 -3.36
N GLN A 2 -13.45 -2.79 -2.18
CA GLN A 2 -13.19 -1.99 -0.99
C GLN A 2 -11.81 -1.32 -1.09
N LYS A 3 -11.75 -0.02 -0.82
CA LYS A 3 -10.53 0.80 -0.86
C LYS A 3 -10.25 1.39 0.52
N PRO A 4 -8.99 1.74 0.84
CA PRO A 4 -8.70 2.43 2.10
C PRO A 4 -9.47 3.75 2.16
N ASN A 5 -10.04 4.04 3.33
CA ASN A 5 -10.79 5.27 3.56
C ASN A 5 -9.81 6.41 3.83
N ILE A 6 -9.46 7.14 2.77
CA ILE A 6 -8.53 8.27 2.80
C ILE A 6 -9.26 9.52 2.27
N SER A 7 -9.13 10.62 2.99
CA SER A 7 -9.63 11.94 2.58
C SER A 7 -8.59 12.66 1.71
N THR A 8 -7.33 12.67 2.18
CA THR A 8 -6.21 13.31 1.50
C THR A 8 -4.95 12.44 1.61
N ALA A 9 -4.03 12.60 0.66
CA ALA A 9 -2.72 11.98 0.69
C ALA A 9 -1.76 12.71 -0.27
N ILE A 10 -0.49 12.83 0.09
CA ILE A 10 0.52 13.52 -0.70
C ILE A 10 1.41 12.51 -1.45
N PRO A 11 1.46 12.55 -2.80
CA PRO A 11 2.35 11.70 -3.56
C PRO A 11 3.80 12.13 -3.42
N LYS A 12 4.60 11.29 -2.77
CA LYS A 12 6.03 11.54 -2.54
C LYS A 12 6.92 10.89 -3.57
N GLN A 13 6.51 9.75 -4.13
CA GLN A 13 7.36 8.97 -5.02
C GLN A 13 6.53 8.16 -6.01
N ARG A 14 7.09 7.88 -7.18
CA ARG A 14 6.44 7.08 -8.22
C ARG A 14 7.42 6.08 -8.80
N TYR A 15 6.95 4.86 -9.02
CA TYR A 15 7.68 3.82 -9.71
C TYR A 15 6.90 3.39 -10.94
N LYS A 16 7.62 3.12 -12.03
CA LYS A 16 7.05 2.33 -13.13
C LYS A 16 7.47 0.88 -12.91
N PHE A 17 6.51 -0.03 -13.08
CA PHE A 17 6.71 -1.45 -12.91
C PHE A 17 5.85 -2.21 -13.93
N GLY A 18 6.46 -2.62 -15.05
CA GLY A 18 5.74 -3.11 -16.21
C GLY A 18 4.62 -2.16 -16.66
N ALA A 19 3.40 -2.67 -16.75
CA ALA A 19 2.20 -1.90 -17.11
C ALA A 19 1.58 -1.14 -15.92
N TYR A 20 2.24 -1.07 -14.76
CA TYR A 20 1.72 -0.39 -13.59
C TYR A 20 2.58 0.80 -13.20
N THR A 21 1.93 1.84 -12.70
CA THR A 21 2.55 2.95 -11.99
C THR A 21 2.21 2.78 -10.51
N ILE A 22 3.22 2.60 -9.67
CA ILE A 22 3.06 2.51 -8.22
C ILE A 22 3.37 3.88 -7.62
N VAL A 23 2.42 4.45 -6.89
CA VAL A 23 2.57 5.75 -6.24
C VAL A 23 2.71 5.54 -4.74
N VAL A 24 3.81 6.06 -4.18
CA VAL A 24 4.01 6.16 -2.74
C VAL A 24 3.35 7.44 -2.25
N LEU A 25 2.40 7.26 -1.34
CA LEU A 25 1.60 8.28 -0.69
C LEU A 25 1.99 8.36 0.80
N GLU A 26 2.15 9.58 1.28
CA GLU A 26 2.46 9.91 2.68
C GLU A 26 1.61 11.12 3.09
N GLU A 27 1.67 11.52 4.37
CA GLU A 27 0.83 12.60 4.91
C GLU A 27 -0.66 12.34 4.60
N ILE A 28 -1.12 11.17 5.04
CA ILE A 28 -2.44 10.64 4.71
C ILE A 28 -3.42 11.03 5.82
N GLU A 29 -4.52 11.66 5.46
CA GLU A 29 -5.64 11.90 6.37
C GLU A 29 -6.76 10.91 6.06
N SER A 30 -7.27 10.25 7.09
CA SER A 30 -8.42 9.35 7.01
C SER A 30 -9.64 9.99 7.68
N GLU A 31 -10.83 9.63 7.21
CA GLU A 31 -12.09 10.02 7.86
C GLU A 31 -12.53 9.01 8.92
N THR A 32 -11.71 7.99 9.17
CA THR A 32 -11.96 6.89 10.10
C THR A 32 -10.88 6.83 11.18
N GLU A 33 -11.04 5.93 12.14
CA GLU A 33 -10.07 5.70 13.23
C GLU A 33 -8.76 5.05 12.75
N VAL A 34 -8.64 4.67 11.48
CA VAL A 34 -7.44 4.02 10.93
C VAL A 34 -6.39 5.09 10.63
N GLU A 35 -5.25 5.02 11.32
CA GLU A 35 -4.13 5.94 11.10
C GLU A 35 -3.16 5.37 10.07
N TYR A 36 -3.22 5.86 8.83
CA TYR A 36 -2.31 5.45 7.76
C TYR A 36 -1.00 6.22 7.83
N VAL A 37 0.12 5.48 7.87
CA VAL A 37 1.47 6.04 7.87
C VAL A 37 2.00 6.15 6.45
N TYR A 38 1.88 5.06 5.68
CA TYR A 38 2.34 4.97 4.30
C TYR A 38 1.31 4.23 3.46
N LEU A 39 1.23 4.56 2.18
CA LEU A 39 0.36 3.87 1.24
C LEU A 39 1.03 3.73 -0.13
N LEU A 40 0.92 2.55 -0.73
CA LEU A 40 1.28 2.31 -2.12
C LEU A 40 0.03 2.07 -2.93
N ALA A 41 -0.19 2.88 -3.96
CA ALA A 41 -1.31 2.74 -4.88
C ALA A 41 -0.79 2.27 -6.24
N GLY A 42 -1.21 1.09 -6.68
CA GLY A 42 -0.88 0.53 -7.99
C GLY A 42 -1.95 0.84 -9.02
N ILE A 43 -1.60 1.65 -10.01
CA ILE A 43 -2.48 2.09 -11.10
C ILE A 43 -2.02 1.41 -12.38
N LYS A 44 -2.92 0.68 -13.05
CA LYS A 44 -2.64 0.09 -14.35
C LYS A 44 -2.64 1.15 -15.45
N ASP A 45 -1.76 1.02 -16.42
CA ASP A 45 -1.69 1.92 -17.58
C ASP A 45 -3.04 1.98 -18.32
N GLY A 46 -3.47 3.18 -18.68
CA GLY A 46 -4.80 3.44 -19.26
C GLY A 46 -5.96 3.48 -18.25
N HIS A 47 -5.71 3.25 -16.96
CA HIS A 47 -6.70 3.40 -15.90
C HIS A 47 -6.45 4.68 -15.08
N ASN A 48 -7.53 5.27 -14.56
CA ASN A 48 -7.47 6.48 -13.74
C ASN A 48 -7.57 6.20 -12.23
N GLU A 49 -7.80 4.95 -11.85
CA GLU A 49 -8.02 4.55 -10.47
C GLU A 49 -7.06 3.41 -10.09
N PRO A 50 -6.54 3.39 -8.86
CA PRO A 50 -5.70 2.28 -8.39
C PRO A 50 -6.50 0.99 -8.25
N GLU A 51 -5.91 -0.12 -8.71
CA GLU A 51 -6.50 -1.47 -8.62
C GLU A 51 -6.00 -2.25 -7.41
N ILE A 52 -4.87 -1.81 -6.82
CA ILE A 52 -4.24 -2.41 -5.67
C ILE A 52 -3.76 -1.29 -4.73
N TYR A 53 -4.02 -1.46 -3.44
CA TYR A 53 -3.47 -0.66 -2.37
C TYR A 53 -2.72 -1.55 -1.40
N ILE A 54 -1.54 -1.11 -0.99
CA ILE A 54 -0.83 -1.69 0.16
C ILE A 54 -0.68 -0.56 1.17
N THR A 55 -1.21 -0.75 2.37
CA THR A 55 -1.21 0.26 3.43
C THR A 55 -0.32 -0.17 4.56
N CYS A 56 0.35 0.79 5.19
CA CYS A 56 0.94 0.68 6.51
C CYS A 56 0.07 1.50 7.45
N GLU A 57 -0.67 0.83 8.33
CA GLU A 57 -1.53 1.44 9.35
C GLU A 57 -0.91 1.27 10.72
N LYS A 58 -1.08 2.23 11.64
CA LYS A 58 -0.73 1.98 13.04
C LYS A 58 -1.67 0.93 13.61
N ALA A 59 -1.09 -0.03 14.32
CA ALA A 59 -1.85 -1.03 15.04
C ALA A 59 -2.70 -0.33 16.11
N PRO A 60 -3.96 -0.77 16.31
CA PRO A 60 -4.75 -0.29 17.43
C PRO A 60 -4.04 -0.61 18.75
N PRO A 61 -4.25 0.19 19.81
CA PRO A 61 -3.51 0.05 21.07
C PRO A 61 -3.62 -1.36 21.67
N ASP A 62 -4.74 -2.04 21.45
CA ASP A 62 -5.04 -3.40 21.94
C ASP A 62 -4.20 -4.49 21.25
N SER A 63 -3.68 -4.24 20.04
CA SER A 63 -2.96 -5.22 19.22
C SER A 63 -1.43 -5.06 19.24
N SER A 64 -0.90 -4.30 20.21
CA SER A 64 0.53 -3.92 20.27
C SER A 64 1.50 -5.10 20.48
N GLU A 65 1.01 -6.27 20.91
CA GLU A 65 1.85 -7.45 21.17
C GLU A 65 2.58 -7.97 19.92
N ASN A 66 1.98 -7.83 18.73
CA ASN A 66 2.56 -8.25 17.46
C ASN A 66 3.30 -7.13 16.71
N GLY A 67 3.33 -5.92 17.27
CA GLY A 67 3.98 -4.75 16.69
C GLY A 67 3.04 -3.57 16.48
N SER A 68 3.62 -2.39 16.36
CA SER A 68 2.93 -1.10 16.30
C SER A 68 2.36 -0.74 14.92
N HIS A 69 2.67 -1.51 13.87
CA HIS A 69 2.24 -1.21 12.51
C HIS A 69 1.78 -2.48 11.80
N ILE A 70 0.68 -2.39 11.07
CA ILE A 70 0.05 -3.46 10.31
C ILE A 70 0.19 -3.14 8.82
N ILE A 71 0.55 -4.14 8.03
CA ILE A 71 0.51 -4.08 6.57
C ILE A 71 -0.74 -4.79 6.07
N ARG A 72 -1.53 -4.06 5.29
CA ARG A 72 -2.79 -4.54 4.73
C ARG A 72 -2.82 -4.33 3.23
N VAL A 73 -3.42 -5.29 2.52
CA VAL A 73 -3.56 -5.25 1.07
C VAL A 73 -5.04 -5.17 0.71
N PHE A 74 -5.36 -4.29 -0.22
CA PHE A 74 -6.65 -4.20 -0.89
C PHE A 74 -6.40 -4.40 -2.38
N ALA A 75 -7.05 -5.40 -2.98
CA ALA A 75 -6.95 -5.62 -4.42
C ALA A 75 -8.35 -5.70 -5.02
N LYS A 76 -8.49 -5.27 -6.28
CA LYS A 76 -9.77 -5.30 -7.00
C LYS A 76 -10.39 -6.70 -7.11
N GLN A 77 -9.58 -7.74 -7.03
CA GLN A 77 -10.02 -9.13 -7.06
C GLN A 77 -10.52 -9.66 -5.71
N MET A 78 -10.30 -8.94 -4.60
CA MET A 78 -10.85 -9.31 -3.29
C MET A 78 -12.35 -9.04 -3.22
N ASP A 79 -13.07 -9.83 -2.42
CA ASP A 79 -14.52 -9.63 -2.23
C ASP A 79 -14.78 -8.25 -1.62
N GLU A 80 -15.87 -7.62 -2.03
CA GLU A 80 -16.21 -6.27 -1.57
C GLU A 80 -16.58 -6.21 -0.09
N GLN A 81 -16.86 -7.36 0.53
CA GLN A 81 -17.12 -7.49 1.96
C GLN A 81 -15.85 -7.67 2.80
N GLU A 82 -14.69 -7.88 2.19
CA GLU A 82 -13.43 -8.05 2.91
C GLU A 82 -12.72 -6.71 3.13
N SER A 83 -12.48 -6.37 4.40
CA SER A 83 -11.81 -5.13 4.82
C SER A 83 -10.31 -5.09 4.58
N GLY A 84 -9.85 -5.64 3.45
CA GLY A 84 -8.46 -5.85 3.10
C GLY A 84 -7.81 -6.97 3.92
N ALA A 85 -6.85 -7.65 3.32
CA ALA A 85 -6.14 -8.75 3.97
C ALA A 85 -4.93 -8.22 4.75
N VAL A 86 -4.87 -8.51 6.06
CA VAL A 86 -3.65 -8.27 6.86
C VAL A 86 -2.62 -9.33 6.45
N ILE A 87 -1.46 -8.87 5.99
CA ILE A 87 -0.38 -9.76 5.53
C ILE A 87 0.84 -9.73 6.43
N ASN A 88 1.00 -8.68 7.24
CA ASN A 88 2.13 -8.57 8.16
C ASN A 88 1.82 -7.57 9.29
N GLN A 89 2.48 -7.71 10.44
CA GLN A 89 2.46 -6.74 11.52
C GLN A 89 3.85 -6.74 12.18
N SER A 90 4.45 -5.56 12.34
CA SER A 90 5.78 -5.41 12.93
C SER A 90 6.08 -3.96 13.29
N ASN A 91 7.04 -3.74 14.19
CA ASN A 91 7.58 -2.40 14.46
C ASN A 91 8.48 -1.89 13.34
N SER A 92 9.02 -2.77 12.50
CA SER A 92 9.95 -2.38 11.42
C SER A 92 9.29 -1.55 10.33
N TRP A 93 7.96 -1.58 10.22
CA TRP A 93 7.22 -0.81 9.20
C TRP A 93 7.14 0.69 9.47
N GLN A 94 7.66 1.16 10.61
CA GLN A 94 7.92 2.59 10.82
C GLN A 94 8.96 3.12 9.82
N ASP A 95 9.86 2.24 9.34
CA ASP A 95 10.87 2.58 8.36
C ASP A 95 10.25 2.62 6.95
N ARG A 96 10.32 3.80 6.35
CA ARG A 96 9.76 4.09 5.04
C ARG A 96 10.35 3.21 3.95
N GLU A 97 11.67 3.03 3.93
CA GLU A 97 12.33 2.28 2.87
C GLU A 97 12.03 0.79 2.97
N ALA A 98 11.99 0.25 4.20
CA ALA A 98 11.56 -1.11 4.48
C ALA A 98 10.13 -1.37 3.98
N PHE A 99 9.20 -0.45 4.27
CA PHE A 99 7.82 -0.55 3.77
C PHE A 99 7.75 -0.50 2.25
N ILE A 100 8.41 0.46 1.60
CA ILE A 100 8.39 0.61 0.14
C ILE A 100 8.97 -0.64 -0.52
N SER A 101 10.14 -1.12 -0.05
CA SER A 101 10.78 -2.31 -0.59
C SER A 101 9.90 -3.56 -0.42
N TYR A 102 9.27 -3.72 0.75
CA TYR A 102 8.36 -4.83 1.02
C TYR A 102 7.12 -4.76 0.13
N GLY A 103 6.50 -3.59 0.03
CA GLY A 103 5.31 -3.38 -0.78
C GLY A 103 5.56 -3.59 -2.26
N LEU A 104 6.67 -3.08 -2.82
CA LEU A 104 7.08 -3.34 -4.21
C LEU A 104 7.29 -4.82 -4.48
N SER A 105 7.87 -5.56 -3.53
CA SER A 105 7.99 -7.02 -3.61
C SER A 105 6.62 -7.71 -3.57
N GLY A 106 5.69 -7.20 -2.76
CA GLY A 106 4.29 -7.63 -2.76
C GLY A 106 3.61 -7.42 -4.11
N PHE A 107 3.77 -6.25 -4.74
CA PHE A 107 3.29 -6.00 -6.10
C PHE A 107 3.87 -6.97 -7.11
N LYS A 108 5.17 -7.27 -7.01
CA LYS A 108 5.87 -8.21 -7.89
C LYS A 108 5.21 -9.58 -7.86
N GLN A 109 4.97 -10.11 -6.66
CA GLN A 109 4.34 -11.40 -6.46
C GLN A 109 2.86 -11.40 -6.89
N MET A 110 2.09 -10.38 -6.50
CA MET A 110 0.65 -10.30 -6.81
C MET A 110 0.38 -10.15 -8.32
N LEU A 111 1.24 -9.42 -9.02
CA LEU A 111 1.08 -9.14 -10.45
C LEU A 111 1.81 -10.15 -11.35
N GLY A 112 2.55 -11.10 -10.79
CA GLY A 112 3.35 -12.07 -11.54
C GLY A 112 4.48 -11.43 -12.36
N LEU A 113 5.05 -10.33 -11.87
CA LEU A 113 6.06 -9.53 -12.56
C LEU A 113 7.49 -9.97 -12.19
N ASP A 114 7.75 -11.29 -12.17
CA ASP A 114 8.99 -11.85 -11.64
C ASP A 114 10.26 -11.38 -12.39
N ASP A 115 10.12 -11.10 -13.69
CA ASP A 115 11.21 -10.64 -14.56
C ASP A 115 11.38 -9.11 -14.59
N GLU A 116 10.41 -8.37 -14.04
CA GLU A 116 10.44 -6.91 -14.08
C GLU A 116 11.07 -6.36 -12.79
N GLU A 117 11.67 -5.17 -12.90
CA GLU A 117 12.16 -4.41 -11.76
C GLU A 117 11.50 -3.02 -11.71
N PRO A 118 10.99 -2.59 -10.55
CA PRO A 118 10.42 -1.27 -10.41
C PRO A 118 11.53 -0.22 -10.50
N TYR A 119 11.35 0.79 -11.35
CA TYR A 119 12.28 1.91 -11.44
C TYR A 119 11.61 3.23 -11.09
N LEU A 120 12.36 4.10 -10.42
CA LEU A 120 11.90 5.41 -10.00
C LEU A 120 11.64 6.30 -11.23
N ILE A 121 10.49 6.98 -11.24
CA ILE A 121 10.17 7.98 -12.25
C ILE A 121 9.99 9.36 -11.60
N ALA A 122 10.52 10.39 -12.26
CA ALA A 122 10.33 11.77 -11.85
C ALA A 122 8.88 12.21 -12.03
N GLN A 123 8.41 13.08 -11.14
CA GLN A 123 7.07 13.68 -11.21
C GLN A 123 6.99 14.79 -12.27
#